data_AF-A0A926GJB1-F1
#
_entry.id   AF-A0A926GJB1-F1
#
_cell.length_a   1.000
_cell.length_b   1.000
_cell.length_c   1.000
_cell.angle_alpha   90.00
_cell.angle_beta   90.00
_cell.angle_gamma   90.00
#
_symmetry.space_group_name_H-M   'P 1'
#
loop_
_entity.id
_entity.type
_entity.pdbx_description
1 polymer ?
#
loop_
_entity_poly.entity_id
_entity_poly.type
_entity_poly.pdbx_seq_one_letter_code
_entity_poly.pdbx_strand_id
1 'polypeptide(L)'
;MNAMTPIPVGDRCDSPQAQWGADWPAQRLAEARGIVADFIHHPDSLIILACRAIAEHSPDPQERREALALAGLLIAVSQRKPKGGSA
;
A
#
# COMPACT_ATOMS: atom_id res chain seq x y z
N MET A 1 -14.61 -52.50 8.65
CA MET A 1 -15.09 -51.17 9.10
C MET A 1 -14.06 -50.13 8.73
N ASN A 2 -14.47 -49.08 8.01
CA ASN A 2 -13.94 -47.70 8.03
C ASN A 2 -14.79 -46.93 7.01
N ALA A 3 -15.90 -46.37 7.46
CA ALA A 3 -16.80 -45.58 6.63
C ALA A 3 -16.21 -44.18 6.43
N MET A 4 -15.89 -43.83 5.20
CA MET A 4 -15.42 -42.50 4.82
C MET A 4 -16.64 -41.58 4.74
N THR A 5 -16.89 -40.81 5.79
CA THR A 5 -17.92 -39.77 5.80
C THR A 5 -17.50 -38.63 4.88
N PRO A 6 -18.32 -38.23 3.88
CA PRO A 6 -18.02 -37.04 3.10
C PRO A 6 -18.28 -35.78 3.95
N ILE A 7 -17.39 -34.79 3.79
CA ILE A 7 -17.53 -33.46 4.40
C ILE A 7 -18.80 -32.82 3.83
N PRO A 8 -19.72 -32.31 4.67
CA PRO A 8 -20.91 -31.65 4.17
C PRO A 8 -20.50 -30.40 3.40
N VAL A 9 -20.90 -30.33 2.13
CA VAL A 9 -20.92 -29.08 1.35
C VAL A 9 -22.03 -28.22 1.96
N GLY A 10 -21.67 -27.56 3.06
CA GLY A 10 -22.51 -26.60 3.74
C GLY A 10 -22.78 -25.43 2.80
N ASP A 11 -24.07 -25.25 2.55
CA ASP A 11 -24.72 -24.06 2.02
C ASP A 11 -23.90 -22.80 2.34
N ARG A 12 -23.53 -22.04 1.30
CA ARG A 12 -22.74 -20.81 1.48
C ARG A 12 -23.58 -19.87 2.32
N CYS A 13 -23.26 -19.83 3.60
CA CYS A 13 -23.76 -18.83 4.52
C CYS A 13 -23.52 -17.47 3.87
N ASP A 14 -24.63 -16.77 3.64
CA ASP A 14 -24.72 -15.35 3.32
C ASP A 14 -24.07 -14.56 4.45
N SER A 15 -22.74 -14.60 4.45
CA SER A 15 -21.89 -14.05 5.49
C SER A 15 -21.53 -12.63 5.04
N PRO A 16 -21.63 -11.61 5.90
CA PRO A 16 -21.16 -10.26 5.59
C PRO A 16 -19.64 -10.19 5.33
N GLN A 17 -18.95 -11.33 5.23
CA GLN A 17 -17.54 -11.44 4.88
C GLN A 17 -17.26 -11.37 3.37
N ALA A 18 -18.27 -11.50 2.50
CA ALA A 18 -18.07 -11.29 1.06
C ALA A 18 -17.79 -9.81 0.70
N GLN A 19 -18.05 -8.87 1.61
CA GLN A 19 -17.74 -7.45 1.44
C GLN A 19 -16.27 -7.10 1.80
N TRP A 20 -15.51 -8.02 2.41
CA TRP A 20 -14.13 -7.77 2.86
C TRP A 20 -13.10 -7.64 1.72
N GLY A 21 -13.50 -7.94 0.49
CA GLY A 21 -12.62 -7.91 -0.69
C GLY A 21 -12.95 -6.86 -1.74
N ALA A 22 -14.17 -6.29 -1.75
CA ALA A 22 -14.62 -5.43 -2.85
C ALA A 22 -13.91 -4.06 -2.86
N ASP A 23 -13.60 -3.51 -1.68
CA ASP A 23 -13.06 -2.15 -1.54
C ASP A 23 -11.61 -2.11 -1.03
N TRP A 24 -10.92 -3.25 -0.96
CA TRP A 24 -9.55 -3.30 -0.46
C TRP A 24 -8.59 -2.34 -1.19
N PRO A 25 -8.56 -2.28 -2.53
CA PRO A 25 -7.69 -1.34 -3.25
C PRO A 25 -8.01 0.12 -2.93
N ALA A 26 -9.29 0.47 -2.81
CA ALA A 26 -9.73 1.82 -2.49
C ALA A 26 -9.35 2.23 -1.06
N GLN A 27 -9.49 1.31 -0.10
CA GLN A 27 -9.06 1.53 1.29
C GLN A 27 -7.54 1.71 1.41
N ARG A 28 -6.75 0.88 0.71
CA ARG A 28 -5.29 1.02 0.67
C ARG A 28 -4.86 2.34 0.03
N LEU A 29 -5.54 2.77 -1.02
CA LEU A 29 -5.29 4.06 -1.67
C LEU A 29 -5.59 5.23 -0.72
N ALA A 30 -6.71 5.18 0.01
CA ALA A 30 -7.06 6.22 0.98
C ALA A 30 -6.06 6.29 2.14
N GLU A 31 -5.64 5.15 2.68
CA GLU A 31 -4.62 5.06 3.74
C GLU A 31 -3.27 5.61 3.26
N ALA A 32 -2.84 5.23 2.05
CA ALA A 32 -1.61 5.73 1.47
C ALA A 32 -1.62 7.25 1.26
N ARG A 33 -2.74 7.82 0.82
CA ARG A 33 -2.91 9.29 0.72
C ARG A 33 -2.82 9.96 2.09
N GLY A 34 -3.40 9.36 3.12
CA GLY A 34 -3.29 9.85 4.49
C GLY A 34 -1.84 9.91 4.98
N ILE A 35 -1.07 8.84 4.75
CA ILE A 35 0.35 8.76 5.09
C ILE A 35 1.16 9.84 4.33
N VAL A 36 0.92 10.03 3.04
CA VAL A 36 1.63 11.06 2.25
C VAL A 36 1.26 12.47 2.71
N ALA A 37 0.00 12.71 3.07
CA ALA A 37 -0.43 14.00 3.61
C ALA A 37 0.23 14.30 4.97
N ASP A 38 0.46 13.27 5.79
CA ASP A 38 1.05 13.37 7.13
C ASP A 38 2.57 13.11 7.14
N PHE A 39 3.27 13.45 6.05
CA PHE A 39 4.64 13.00 5.82
C PHE A 39 5.65 13.41 6.90
N ILE A 40 5.39 14.50 7.63
CA ILE A 40 6.24 14.99 8.72
C ILE A 40 6.31 13.99 9.88
N HIS A 41 5.27 13.19 10.09
CA HIS A 41 5.17 12.25 11.21
C HIS A 41 5.58 10.81 10.84
N HIS A 42 6.06 10.61 9.62
CA HIS A 42 6.32 9.29 9.07
C HIS A 42 7.74 9.19 8.51
N PRO A 43 8.40 8.02 8.64
CA PRO A 43 9.73 7.84 8.07
C PRO A 43 9.65 7.78 6.54
N ASP A 44 10.70 8.24 5.85
CA ASP A 44 10.81 8.22 4.39
C ASP A 44 10.51 6.84 3.79
N SER A 45 10.88 5.76 4.48
CA SER A 45 10.59 4.39 4.06
C SER A 45 9.09 4.09 3.97
N LEU A 46 8.29 4.63 4.89
CA LEU A 46 6.83 4.51 4.90
C LEU A 46 6.20 5.38 3.80
N ILE A 47 6.75 6.59 3.59
CA ILE A 47 6.30 7.47 2.49
C ILE A 47 6.56 6.82 1.14
N ILE A 48 7.74 6.22 0.94
CA ILE A 48 8.07 5.48 -0.28
C ILE A 48 7.10 4.32 -0.51
N LEU A 49 6.74 3.58 0.54
CA LEU A 49 5.77 2.49 0.45
C LEU A 49 4.37 3.00 0.06
N ALA A 50 3.91 4.08 0.69
CA ALA A 50 2.63 4.71 0.38
C ALA A 50 2.59 5.23 -1.07
N CYS A 51 3.66 5.87 -1.55
CA CYS A 51 3.78 6.29 -2.94
C CYS A 51 3.67 5.12 -3.93
N ARG A 52 4.24 3.96 -3.61
CA ARG A 52 4.09 2.74 -4.44
C ARG A 52 2.66 2.23 -4.46
N ALA A 53 1.96 2.25 -3.31
CA ALA A 53 0.55 1.87 -3.23
C ALA A 53 -0.34 2.82 -4.06
N ILE A 54 -0.05 4.13 -4.04
CA ILE A 54 -0.74 5.12 -4.89
C ILE A 54 -0.46 4.85 -6.38
N ALA A 55 0.80 4.57 -6.75
CA ALA A 55 1.17 4.29 -8.13
C ALA A 55 0.50 3.02 -8.70
N GLU A 56 0.21 2.04 -7.84
CA GLU A 56 -0.45 0.78 -8.21
C GLU A 56 -1.97 0.92 -8.29
N HIS A 57 -2.59 1.64 -7.35
CA HIS A 57 -4.04 1.62 -7.17
C HIS A 57 -4.76 2.90 -7.58
N SER A 58 -4.06 4.00 -7.82
CA SER A 58 -4.71 5.25 -8.23
C SER A 58 -5.29 5.15 -9.65
N PRO A 59 -6.55 5.59 -9.86
CA PRO A 59 -7.12 5.73 -11.19
C PRO A 59 -6.58 6.97 -11.95
N ASP A 60 -5.93 7.91 -11.26
CA ASP A 60 -5.43 9.14 -11.86
C ASP A 60 -3.96 8.98 -12.33
N PRO A 61 -3.68 9.03 -13.65
CA PRO A 61 -2.31 8.93 -14.16
C PRO A 61 -1.40 10.08 -13.70
N GLN A 62 -1.94 11.26 -13.35
CA GLN A 62 -1.14 12.36 -12.82
C GLN A 62 -0.63 12.01 -11.42
N GLU A 63 -1.55 11.64 -10.52
CA GLU A 63 -1.23 11.23 -9.16
C GLU A 63 -0.20 10.09 -9.12
N ARG A 64 -0.34 9.09 -10.01
CA ARG A 64 0.64 7.99 -10.14
C ARG A 64 2.04 8.49 -10.46
N ARG A 65 2.16 9.43 -11.41
CA ARG A 65 3.46 10.01 -11.81
C ARG A 65 4.08 10.83 -10.69
N GLU A 66 3.29 11.64 -10.01
CA GLU A 66 3.73 12.47 -8.88
C GLU A 66 4.20 11.60 -7.70
N ALA A 67 3.45 10.54 -7.36
CA ALA A 67 3.83 9.60 -6.32
C ALA A 67 5.18 8.92 -6.62
N LEU A 68 5.40 8.47 -7.86
CA LEU A 68 6.68 7.88 -8.27
C LEU A 68 7.82 8.90 -8.25
N ALA A 69 7.57 10.15 -8.66
CA ALA A 69 8.57 11.21 -8.61
C ALA A 69 8.99 11.52 -7.17
N LEU A 70 8.03 11.61 -6.24
CA LEU A 70 8.30 11.79 -4.81
C LEU A 70 9.11 10.62 -4.23
N ALA A 71 8.70 9.38 -4.50
CA ALA A 71 9.45 8.20 -4.06
C ALA A 71 10.91 8.21 -4.58
N GLY A 72 11.10 8.56 -5.86
CA GLY A 72 12.42 8.70 -6.46
C GLY A 72 13.27 9.78 -5.78
N LEU A 73 12.67 10.92 -5.45
CA LEU A 73 13.34 12.02 -4.75
C LEU A 73 13.81 11.58 -3.35
N LEU A 74 12.93 10.95 -2.56
CA LEU A 74 13.27 10.48 -1.21
C LEU A 74 14.39 9.44 -1.24
N ILE A 75 14.34 8.49 -2.18
CA ILE A 75 15.40 7.50 -2.37
C ILE A 75 16.72 8.19 -2.73
N ALA A 76 16.68 9.12 -3.69
CA ALA A 76 17.88 9.83 -4.13
C ALA A 76 18.50 10.68 -3.01
N VAL A 77 17.69 11.35 -2.19
CA VAL A 77 18.14 12.17 -1.06
C VAL A 77 18.70 11.28 0.06
N SER A 78 18.02 10.17 0.39
CA SER A 78 18.48 9.21 1.40
C SER A 78 19.84 8.59 1.07
N GLN A 79 20.17 8.45 -0.21
CA GLN A 79 21.45 7.90 -0.68
C GLN A 79 22.57 8.94 -0.75
N ARG A 80 22.29 10.24 -0.57
CA ARG A 80 23.34 11.27 -0.58
C ARG A 80 24.20 11.12 0.68
N LYS A 81 25.40 10.56 0.51
CA LYS A 81 26.45 10.66 1.52
C LYS A 81 26.77 12.17 1.71
N PRO A 82 26.75 12.72 2.94
CA PRO A 82 27.23 14.07 3.16
C PRO A 82 28.70 14.09 2.70
N LYS A 83 29.02 14.97 1.73
CA LYS A 83 30.42 15.29 1.44
C LYS A 83 30.94 15.95 2.71
N GLY A 84 31.64 15.17 3.52
CA GLY A 84 32.32 15.66 4.72
C GLY A 84 33.15 16.87 4.30
N GLY A 85 32.81 18.04 4.85
CA GLY A 85 33.64 19.21 4.74
C GLY A 85 34.93 18.92 5.49
N SER A 86 36.01 18.61 4.76
CA SER A 86 37.35 18.85 5.28
C SER A 86 37.55 20.37 5.23
N ALA A 87 37.37 20.99 6.38
CA ALA A 87 37.99 22.26 6.74
C ALA A 87 39.41 21.99 7.24
#